data_AF-A0A930M878-F1
#
_entry.id   AF-A0A930M878-F1
#
_cell.length_a   1.000
_cell.length_b   1.000
_cell.length_c   1.000
_cell.angle_alpha   90.00
_cell.angle_beta   90.00
_cell.angle_gamma   90.00
#
_symmetry.space_group_name_H-M   'P 1'
#
loop_
_entity.id
_entity.type
_entity.pdbx_description
1 polymer ?
#
loop_
_entity_poly.entity_id
_entity_poly.type
_entity_poly.pdbx_seq_one_letter_code
_entity_poly.pdbx_strand_id
1 'polypeptide(L)'
;ILRSLNDKTNGEPTIYHFACLTDEDLAAAGRAKFPWPLTDSFFEAAQDPVDWKHQVYVKARSEYKNYKRYALLYGLAFNRAGFKLSYVRRVGEKEREPYYLLKILGAKKRTFEDSRRHAWVEDVSAIQTTGVPLKKYDKYDYFRYRICKYKFLLESIIEGTTVYKEPFLLLKYFEVILENRAMEKLAGLVRSETALVECLHETFEELRPYFPFVSNMNRMDIMRKVKGRMSDGKEAKVFPQITAKMRQYVMIRELFIHKKLTDGKNSQNDILRGKFDEVSDDKIAESLNEAALQKKFWKSPHLWCRYCANQEICTAHAEGWRSEGIAYAAGKDVCEMPRRSRE
;
A
#
# COMPACT_ATOMS: atom_id res chain seq x y z
N ILE A 1 -34.16 21.94 7.55
CA ILE A 1 -33.86 21.22 8.82
C ILE A 1 -34.01 19.74 8.54
N LEU A 2 -32.97 18.94 8.74
CA LEU A 2 -32.95 17.50 8.42
C LEU A 2 -33.75 16.73 9.49
N ARG A 3 -35.08 16.65 9.33
CA ARG A 3 -36.03 16.08 10.31
C ARG A 3 -36.57 14.69 9.94
N SER A 4 -35.96 14.01 8.98
CA SER A 4 -36.39 12.74 8.41
C SER A 4 -36.13 11.52 9.32
N LEU A 5 -36.53 11.61 10.59
CA LEU A 5 -36.40 10.50 11.56
C LEU A 5 -37.08 9.20 11.10
N ASN A 6 -38.17 9.33 10.33
CA ASN A 6 -38.99 8.20 9.87
C ASN A 6 -38.88 7.94 8.36
N ASP A 7 -38.03 8.69 7.66
CA ASP A 7 -37.89 8.53 6.22
C ASP A 7 -37.00 7.32 5.94
N LYS A 8 -37.46 6.45 5.05
CA LYS A 8 -36.79 5.20 4.70
C LYS A 8 -36.58 5.15 3.20
N THR A 9 -35.32 5.21 2.79
CA THR A 9 -34.92 4.92 1.41
C THR A 9 -34.58 3.44 1.33
N ASN A 10 -35.30 2.66 0.51
CA ASN A 10 -35.06 1.22 0.32
C ASN A 10 -35.12 0.38 1.61
N GLY A 11 -36.00 0.76 2.56
CA GLY A 11 -36.19 0.03 3.82
C GLY A 11 -35.17 0.34 4.93
N GLU A 12 -34.08 1.05 4.63
CA GLU A 12 -33.09 1.51 5.61
C GLU A 12 -33.39 2.94 6.09
N PRO A 13 -33.04 3.29 7.35
CA PRO A 13 -33.19 4.65 7.85
C PRO A 13 -32.28 5.60 7.07
N THR A 14 -32.79 6.78 6.70
CA THR A 14 -32.00 7.80 5.99
C THR A 14 -30.83 8.29 6.85
N ILE A 15 -29.60 8.09 6.37
CA ILE A 15 -28.36 8.56 7.02
C ILE A 15 -27.77 9.72 6.22
N TYR A 16 -27.59 10.86 6.86
CA TYR A 16 -26.96 12.02 6.22
C TYR A 16 -25.43 11.93 6.25
N HIS A 17 -24.78 12.30 5.17
CA HIS A 17 -23.32 12.23 5.05
C HIS A 17 -22.74 13.64 4.93
N PHE A 18 -21.99 14.08 5.94
CA PHE A 18 -21.15 15.27 5.83
C PHE A 18 -19.77 14.84 5.34
N ALA A 19 -19.49 15.12 4.07
CA ALA A 19 -18.23 14.77 3.41
C ALA A 19 -17.27 15.97 3.34
N CYS A 20 -16.00 15.68 3.02
CA CYS A 20 -14.94 16.67 2.79
C CYS A 20 -14.64 17.53 4.03
N LEU A 21 -14.55 16.89 5.20
CA LEU A 21 -14.27 17.53 6.48
C LEU A 21 -12.76 17.51 6.81
N THR A 22 -11.94 17.99 5.88
CA THR A 22 -10.49 18.15 6.11
C THR A 22 -10.16 19.53 6.65
N ASP A 23 -9.02 19.66 7.33
CA ASP A 23 -8.51 20.99 7.69
C ASP A 23 -8.26 21.86 6.46
N GLU A 24 -7.85 21.33 5.31
CA GLU A 24 -7.71 22.14 4.09
C GLU A 24 -9.06 22.62 3.51
N ASP A 25 -10.14 21.86 3.71
CA ASP A 25 -11.48 22.20 3.24
C ASP A 25 -12.16 23.24 4.13
N LEU A 26 -11.89 23.18 5.43
CA LEU A 26 -12.58 23.96 6.45
C LEU A 26 -11.69 25.04 7.07
N ALA A 27 -10.40 24.83 7.26
CA ALA A 27 -9.43 25.84 7.67
C ALA A 27 -8.77 26.48 6.44
N ALA A 28 -8.75 27.82 6.39
CA ALA A 28 -8.37 28.56 5.20
C ALA A 28 -6.84 28.64 4.96
N ALA A 29 -6.02 28.00 5.79
CA ALA A 29 -4.56 28.10 5.69
C ALA A 29 -4.04 27.27 4.51
N GLY A 30 -3.62 27.92 3.43
CA GLY A 30 -2.78 27.31 2.39
C GLY A 30 -3.47 26.77 1.13
N ARG A 31 -4.79 26.95 0.95
CA ARG A 31 -5.41 26.63 -0.35
C ARG A 31 -5.07 27.75 -1.34
N ALA A 32 -4.23 27.45 -2.34
CA ALA A 32 -4.00 28.35 -3.48
C ALA A 32 -5.36 28.77 -4.04
N LYS A 33 -5.61 30.10 -4.12
CA LYS A 33 -6.87 30.64 -4.64
C LYS A 33 -7.11 30.21 -6.09
N PHE A 34 -6.04 29.79 -6.78
CA PHE A 34 -6.02 29.40 -8.18
C PHE A 34 -5.32 28.05 -8.38
N PRO A 35 -5.84 27.18 -9.26
CA PRO A 35 -5.16 25.95 -9.65
C PRO A 35 -3.94 26.26 -10.52
N TRP A 36 -2.89 25.45 -10.37
CA TRP A 36 -1.66 25.51 -11.17
C TRP A 36 -1.85 24.83 -12.54
N PRO A 37 -1.15 25.23 -13.63
CA PRO A 37 -0.16 26.31 -13.75
C PRO A 37 -0.79 27.69 -13.99
N LEU A 38 -0.04 28.74 -13.64
CA LEU A 38 -0.41 30.14 -13.87
C LEU A 38 0.11 30.55 -15.26
N THR A 39 -0.74 30.54 -16.27
CA THR A 39 -0.41 30.99 -17.64
C THR A 39 -0.52 32.52 -17.77
N ASP A 40 0.12 33.12 -18.76
CA ASP A 40 0.03 34.58 -19.01
C ASP A 40 -1.42 35.02 -19.27
N SER A 41 -2.22 34.16 -19.93
CA SER A 41 -3.67 34.36 -20.10
C SER A 41 -4.47 34.46 -18.80
N PHE A 42 -3.97 33.85 -17.71
CA PHE A 42 -4.59 33.95 -16.39
C PHE A 42 -4.37 35.34 -15.77
N PHE A 43 -3.19 35.93 -15.98
CA PHE A 43 -2.89 37.28 -15.48
C PHE A 43 -3.59 38.36 -16.30
N GLU A 44 -3.73 38.17 -17.61
CA GLU A 44 -4.54 39.05 -18.47
C GLU A 44 -6.03 39.03 -18.07
N ALA A 45 -6.59 37.86 -17.73
CA ALA A 45 -7.97 37.75 -17.24
C ALA A 45 -8.17 38.21 -15.78
N ALA A 46 -7.13 38.16 -14.95
CA ALA A 46 -7.20 38.54 -13.53
C ALA A 46 -6.95 40.05 -13.29
N GLN A 47 -6.33 40.75 -14.23
CA GLN A 47 -6.08 42.19 -14.14
C GLN A 47 -7.28 43.06 -14.50
N ASP A 48 -8.39 42.49 -14.99
CA ASP A 48 -9.53 43.27 -15.49
C ASP A 48 -10.86 42.88 -14.80
N PRO A 49 -11.14 43.29 -13.54
CA PRO A 49 -12.35 42.90 -12.84
C PRO A 49 -13.50 43.89 -13.13
N VAL A 50 -13.90 44.06 -14.39
CA VAL A 50 -15.13 44.81 -14.73
C VAL A 50 -16.37 43.91 -14.75
N ASP A 51 -16.21 42.60 -14.98
CA ASP A 51 -17.35 41.67 -15.03
C ASP A 51 -17.83 41.24 -13.63
N TRP A 52 -19.03 41.71 -13.26
CA TRP A 52 -19.70 41.37 -12.01
C TRP A 52 -19.91 39.86 -11.83
N LYS A 53 -20.02 39.09 -12.91
CA LYS A 53 -20.15 37.62 -12.85
C LYS A 53 -18.91 36.98 -12.24
N HIS A 54 -17.73 37.49 -12.61
CA HIS A 54 -16.46 37.03 -12.06
C HIS A 54 -16.31 37.41 -10.59
N GLN A 55 -16.68 38.64 -10.22
CA GLN A 55 -16.67 39.09 -8.83
C GLN A 55 -17.59 38.24 -7.95
N VAL A 56 -18.80 37.92 -8.43
CA VAL A 56 -19.74 37.02 -7.74
C VAL A 56 -19.15 35.63 -7.58
N TYR A 57 -18.51 35.08 -8.62
CA TYR A 57 -17.87 33.77 -8.54
C TYR A 57 -16.72 33.73 -7.51
N VAL A 58 -15.81 34.70 -7.54
CA VAL A 58 -14.68 34.77 -6.61
C VAL A 58 -15.17 34.94 -5.17
N LYS A 59 -16.17 35.81 -4.95
CA LYS A 59 -16.78 36.03 -3.64
C LYS A 59 -17.53 34.80 -3.13
N ALA A 60 -18.29 34.11 -3.99
CA ALA A 60 -18.94 32.86 -3.62
C ALA A 60 -17.92 31.78 -3.26
N ARG A 61 -16.82 31.68 -4.00
CA ARG A 61 -15.75 30.69 -3.74
C ARG A 61 -14.97 31.00 -2.47
N SER A 62 -14.76 32.28 -2.12
CA SER A 62 -14.15 32.67 -0.84
C SER A 62 -15.07 32.37 0.34
N GLU A 63 -16.37 32.66 0.20
CA GLU A 63 -17.38 32.47 1.26
C GLU A 63 -17.83 31.01 1.42
N TYR A 64 -17.60 30.15 0.43
CA TYR A 64 -17.98 28.75 0.47
C TYR A 64 -17.39 27.99 1.69
N LYS A 65 -16.22 28.42 2.19
CA LYS A 65 -15.61 27.88 3.41
C LYS A 65 -16.46 28.19 4.65
N ASN A 66 -16.92 29.43 4.77
CA ASN A 66 -17.77 29.88 5.87
C ASN A 66 -19.12 29.17 5.82
N TYR A 67 -19.68 29.01 4.61
CA TYR A 67 -20.89 28.21 4.40
C TYR A 67 -20.72 26.76 4.87
N LYS A 68 -19.62 26.07 4.51
CA LYS A 68 -19.38 24.70 4.96
C LYS A 68 -19.26 24.59 6.48
N ARG A 69 -18.59 25.53 7.14
CA ARG A 69 -18.48 25.58 8.61
C ARG A 69 -19.85 25.77 9.26
N TYR A 70 -20.63 26.72 8.74
CA TYR A 70 -21.98 26.97 9.22
C TYR A 70 -22.88 25.75 9.01
N ALA A 71 -22.86 25.14 7.82
CA ALA A 71 -23.63 23.95 7.50
C ALA A 71 -23.25 22.76 8.39
N LEU A 72 -21.96 22.58 8.70
CA LEU A 72 -21.51 21.56 9.64
C LEU A 72 -22.00 21.83 11.06
N LEU A 73 -21.82 23.05 11.57
CA LEU A 73 -22.24 23.42 12.92
C LEU A 73 -23.76 23.28 13.09
N TYR A 74 -24.51 23.85 12.14
CA TYR A 74 -25.96 23.78 12.12
C TYR A 74 -26.46 22.34 11.94
N GLY A 75 -25.79 21.59 11.07
CA GLY A 75 -26.03 20.16 10.86
C GLY A 75 -25.84 19.37 12.13
N LEU A 76 -24.74 19.57 12.87
CA LEU A 76 -24.47 18.84 14.10
C LEU A 76 -25.39 19.26 15.25
N ALA A 77 -25.74 20.55 15.36
CA ALA A 77 -26.55 21.07 16.46
C ALA A 77 -28.05 20.70 16.33
N PHE A 78 -28.57 20.69 15.10
CA PHE A 78 -30.01 20.56 14.86
C PHE A 78 -30.43 19.28 14.13
N ASN A 79 -29.48 18.42 13.72
CA ASN A 79 -29.82 17.14 13.11
C ASN A 79 -30.34 16.15 14.15
N ARG A 80 -31.49 15.55 13.84
CA ARG A 80 -32.11 14.50 14.65
C ARG A 80 -32.00 13.11 14.01
N ALA A 81 -31.62 13.03 12.73
CA ALA A 81 -31.39 11.80 12.00
C ALA A 81 -29.95 11.31 12.16
N GLY A 82 -29.72 10.03 11.84
CA GLY A 82 -28.36 9.47 11.83
C GLY A 82 -27.48 10.21 10.83
N PHE A 83 -26.21 10.44 11.18
CA PHE A 83 -25.25 11.04 10.27
C PHE A 83 -23.88 10.38 10.35
N LYS A 84 -23.13 10.48 9.24
CA LYS A 84 -21.74 10.06 9.13
C LYS A 84 -20.89 11.25 8.72
N LEU A 85 -19.73 11.39 9.37
CA LEU A 85 -18.73 12.39 9.04
C LEU A 85 -17.61 11.70 8.28
N SER A 86 -17.25 12.19 7.10
CA SER A 86 -16.16 11.60 6.32
C SER A 86 -15.22 12.66 5.77
N TYR A 87 -13.97 12.26 5.60
CA TYR A 87 -12.94 13.10 4.99
C TYR A 87 -12.11 12.28 4.02
N VAL A 88 -11.54 12.98 3.03
CA VAL A 88 -10.59 12.36 2.10
C VAL A 88 -9.22 12.45 2.73
N ARG A 89 -8.67 11.31 3.14
CA ARG A 89 -7.35 11.25 3.76
C ARG A 89 -6.23 11.58 2.80
N ARG A 90 -6.36 11.26 1.51
CA ARG A 90 -5.28 11.43 0.53
C ARG A 90 -5.79 12.00 -0.78
N VAL A 91 -5.09 13.02 -1.27
CA VAL A 91 -5.25 13.56 -2.62
C VAL A 91 -3.84 13.70 -3.21
N GLY A 92 -3.51 12.85 -4.18
CA GLY A 92 -2.14 12.73 -4.71
C GLY A 92 -1.16 12.23 -3.63
N GLU A 93 -0.02 12.90 -3.49
CA GLU A 93 1.02 12.56 -2.51
C GLU A 93 0.77 13.16 -1.11
N LYS A 94 -0.21 14.07 -0.97
CA LYS A 94 -0.47 14.77 0.29
C LYS A 94 -1.45 14.00 1.18
N GLU A 95 -1.04 13.75 2.42
CA GLU A 95 -1.90 13.21 3.47
C GLU A 95 -2.59 14.37 4.20
N ARG A 96 -3.92 14.26 4.37
CA ARG A 96 -4.78 15.27 4.97
C ARG A 96 -5.34 14.78 6.30
N GLU A 97 -5.48 15.70 7.23
CA GLU A 97 -6.07 15.45 8.53
C GLU A 97 -7.56 15.81 8.57
N PRO A 98 -8.37 15.09 9.37
CA PRO A 98 -9.74 15.49 9.63
C PRO A 98 -9.77 16.79 10.42
N TYR A 99 -10.83 17.55 10.22
CA TYR A 99 -11.03 18.88 10.82
C TYR A 99 -10.70 18.92 12.31
N TYR A 100 -9.81 19.82 12.70
CA TYR A 100 -9.25 19.92 14.05
C TYR A 100 -10.32 19.99 15.15
N LEU A 101 -11.43 20.68 14.90
CA LEU A 101 -12.53 20.78 15.87
C LEU A 101 -13.14 19.41 16.19
N LEU A 102 -13.18 18.49 15.23
CA LEU A 102 -13.66 17.12 15.46
C LEU A 102 -12.72 16.34 16.38
N LYS A 103 -11.41 16.63 16.31
CA LYS A 103 -10.41 16.03 17.22
C LYS A 103 -10.64 16.52 18.66
N ILE A 104 -10.88 17.83 18.86
CA ILE A 104 -11.18 18.40 20.18
C ILE A 104 -12.46 17.79 20.77
N LEU A 105 -13.48 17.59 19.94
CA LEU A 105 -14.74 16.96 20.33
C LEU A 105 -14.64 15.45 20.60
N GLY A 106 -13.43 14.86 20.51
CA GLY A 106 -13.20 13.45 20.82
C GLY A 106 -13.72 12.48 19.75
N ALA A 107 -13.89 12.93 18.51
CA ALA A 107 -14.32 12.05 17.42
C ALA A 107 -13.29 10.93 17.19
N LYS A 108 -13.75 9.68 17.19
CA LYS A 108 -12.87 8.53 16.94
C LYS A 108 -12.76 8.30 15.44
N LYS A 109 -11.52 8.23 14.95
CA LYS A 109 -11.23 7.87 13.55
C LYS A 109 -11.45 6.37 13.37
N ARG A 110 -12.22 6.00 12.35
CA ARG A 110 -12.37 4.61 11.91
C ARG A 110 -12.11 4.54 10.41
N THR A 111 -11.35 3.54 10.01
CA THR A 111 -11.21 3.20 8.60
C THR A 111 -12.58 2.72 8.10
N PHE A 112 -13.10 3.30 7.03
CA PHE A 112 -14.32 2.79 6.42
C PHE A 112 -13.98 1.59 5.56
N GLU A 113 -14.52 0.43 5.94
CA GLU A 113 -14.57 -0.73 5.07
C GLU A 113 -15.95 -0.76 4.41
N ASP A 114 -16.00 -0.60 3.08
CA ASP A 114 -17.26 -0.74 2.36
C ASP A 114 -17.66 -2.21 2.34
N SER A 115 -18.46 -2.60 3.33
CA SER A 115 -19.04 -3.93 3.47
C SER A 115 -20.32 -4.08 2.66
N ARG A 116 -20.78 -3.02 1.98
CA ARG A 116 -21.97 -3.04 1.14
C ARG A 116 -21.65 -3.68 -0.20
N ARG A 117 -22.30 -4.82 -0.47
CA ARG A 117 -22.54 -5.26 -1.85
C ARG A 117 -23.57 -4.27 -2.41
N HIS A 118 -23.13 -3.29 -3.19
CA HIS A 118 -24.05 -2.38 -3.86
C HIS A 118 -24.99 -3.21 -4.74
N ALA A 119 -26.30 -3.01 -4.62
CA ALA A 119 -27.29 -3.64 -5.50
C ALA A 119 -27.13 -3.20 -6.97
N TRP A 120 -26.30 -2.17 -7.23
CA TRP A 120 -25.93 -1.63 -8.53
C TRP A 120 -24.71 -2.28 -9.17
N VAL A 121 -24.13 -3.33 -8.57
CA VAL A 121 -23.15 -4.16 -9.29
C VAL A 121 -23.96 -5.07 -10.19
N GLU A 122 -23.82 -4.90 -11.51
CA GLU A 122 -24.39 -5.84 -12.49
C GLU A 122 -24.04 -7.28 -12.08
N ASP A 123 -24.98 -8.20 -12.30
CA ASP A 123 -24.74 -9.60 -12.01
C ASP A 123 -23.63 -10.13 -12.92
N VAL A 124 -22.40 -10.15 -12.38
CA VAL A 124 -21.21 -10.67 -13.05
C VAL A 124 -21.15 -12.20 -13.03
N SER A 125 -22.21 -12.89 -12.60
CA SER A 125 -22.32 -14.35 -12.71
C SER A 125 -22.18 -14.86 -14.16
N ALA A 126 -22.53 -14.02 -15.14
CA ALA A 126 -22.35 -14.28 -16.56
C ALA A 126 -20.89 -14.17 -17.03
N ILE A 127 -19.99 -13.58 -16.24
CA ILE A 127 -18.55 -13.61 -16.53
C ILE A 127 -18.11 -15.07 -16.37
N GLN A 128 -18.07 -15.78 -17.50
CA GLN A 128 -17.39 -17.05 -17.59
C GLN A 128 -15.91 -16.80 -17.36
N THR A 129 -15.46 -16.92 -16.12
CA THR A 129 -14.04 -17.11 -15.88
C THR A 129 -13.71 -18.46 -16.48
N THR A 130 -12.88 -18.46 -17.53
CA THR A 130 -12.18 -19.69 -17.91
C THR A 130 -11.61 -20.26 -16.63
N GLY A 131 -11.96 -21.51 -16.33
CA GLY A 131 -11.62 -22.15 -15.06
C GLY A 131 -10.15 -21.92 -14.69
N VAL A 132 -9.85 -21.95 -13.39
CA VAL A 132 -8.49 -21.78 -12.87
C VAL A 132 -7.55 -22.61 -13.74
N PRO A 133 -6.57 -22.01 -14.45
CA PRO A 133 -5.70 -22.78 -15.32
C PRO A 133 -5.07 -23.89 -14.47
N LEU A 134 -5.22 -25.13 -14.92
CA LEU A 134 -4.59 -26.33 -14.36
C LEU A 134 -3.07 -26.19 -14.47
N LYS A 135 -2.50 -25.34 -13.62
CA LYS A 135 -1.07 -25.07 -13.55
C LYS A 135 -0.50 -26.01 -12.49
N LYS A 136 0.57 -26.74 -12.86
CA LYS A 136 1.39 -27.42 -11.86
C LYS A 136 2.02 -26.33 -10.98
N TYR A 137 1.63 -26.30 -9.71
CA TYR A 137 2.18 -25.37 -8.74
C TYR A 137 3.53 -25.85 -8.24
N ASP A 138 4.49 -24.93 -8.11
CA ASP A 138 5.82 -25.25 -7.59
C ASP A 138 5.88 -25.01 -6.06
N LYS A 139 6.96 -25.45 -5.42
CA LYS A 139 7.22 -25.22 -4.00
C LYS A 139 7.15 -23.74 -3.59
N TYR A 140 7.54 -22.82 -4.48
CA TYR A 140 7.47 -21.39 -4.21
C TYR A 140 6.03 -20.87 -4.19
N ASP A 141 5.15 -21.44 -5.01
CA ASP A 141 3.71 -21.15 -4.97
C ASP A 141 3.11 -21.61 -3.64
N TYR A 142 3.53 -22.77 -3.17
CA TYR A 142 3.12 -23.25 -1.86
C TYR A 142 3.68 -22.39 -0.71
N PHE A 143 4.88 -21.82 -0.82
CA PHE A 143 5.36 -20.82 0.13
C PHE A 143 4.51 -19.55 0.14
N ARG A 144 4.06 -19.05 -1.02
CA ARG A 144 3.09 -17.94 -1.10
C ARG A 144 1.81 -18.32 -0.35
N TYR A 145 1.30 -19.53 -0.56
CA TYR A 145 0.09 -20.04 0.10
C TYR A 145 0.25 -20.11 1.63
N ARG A 146 1.39 -20.63 2.12
CA ARG A 146 1.71 -20.70 3.56
C ARG A 146 1.83 -19.33 4.23
N ILE A 147 2.35 -18.34 3.51
CA ILE A 147 2.50 -16.97 4.02
C ILE A 147 1.14 -16.28 4.04
N CYS A 148 0.43 -16.26 2.91
CA CYS A 148 -0.86 -15.63 2.78
C CYS A 148 -1.63 -16.22 1.58
N LYS A 149 -2.82 -16.78 1.82
CA LYS A 149 -3.65 -17.36 0.75
C LYS A 149 -4.05 -16.32 -0.28
N TYR A 150 -4.33 -15.09 0.16
CA TYR A 150 -4.60 -13.97 -0.75
C TYR A 150 -3.37 -13.57 -1.59
N LYS A 151 -2.16 -13.64 -1.03
CA LYS A 151 -0.92 -13.43 -1.81
C LYS A 151 -0.78 -14.48 -2.92
N PHE A 152 -1.02 -15.76 -2.60
CA PHE A 152 -1.02 -16.84 -3.57
C PHE A 152 -2.04 -16.64 -4.69
N LEU A 153 -3.26 -16.20 -4.37
CA LEU A 153 -4.26 -15.86 -5.39
C LEU A 153 -3.73 -14.81 -6.37
N LEU A 154 -3.23 -13.68 -5.86
CA LEU A 154 -2.79 -12.58 -6.71
C LEU A 154 -1.55 -12.95 -7.53
N GLU A 155 -0.52 -13.52 -6.90
CA GLU A 155 0.76 -13.77 -7.57
C GLU A 155 0.79 -15.08 -8.37
N SER A 156 0.29 -16.19 -7.81
CA SER A 156 0.40 -17.50 -8.47
C SER A 156 -0.73 -17.79 -9.45
N ILE A 157 -1.96 -17.38 -9.11
CA ILE A 157 -3.14 -17.67 -9.94
C ILE A 157 -3.36 -16.56 -10.98
N ILE A 158 -3.37 -15.29 -10.56
CA ILE A 158 -3.71 -14.17 -11.45
C ILE A 158 -2.49 -13.71 -12.27
N GLU A 159 -1.38 -13.35 -11.60
CA GLU A 159 -0.19 -12.81 -12.29
C GLU A 159 0.73 -13.90 -12.85
N GLY A 160 0.64 -15.11 -12.30
CA GLY A 160 1.48 -16.26 -12.65
C GLY A 160 2.92 -16.20 -12.15
N THR A 161 3.40 -15.04 -11.69
CA THR A 161 4.71 -14.79 -11.05
C THR A 161 4.63 -13.60 -10.07
N THR A 162 5.70 -13.34 -9.30
CA THR A 162 5.77 -12.16 -8.40
C THR A 162 6.32 -10.95 -9.15
N VAL A 163 5.52 -9.89 -9.28
CA VAL A 163 5.93 -8.63 -9.94
C VAL A 163 5.85 -7.46 -8.97
N TYR A 164 7.00 -6.93 -8.57
CA TYR A 164 7.07 -5.76 -7.69
C TYR A 164 6.73 -4.48 -8.46
N LYS A 165 5.77 -3.70 -7.95
CA LYS A 165 5.28 -2.46 -8.59
C LYS A 165 5.71 -1.19 -7.86
N GLU A 166 5.86 -1.26 -6.54
CA GLU A 166 6.24 -0.11 -5.71
C GLU A 166 7.73 0.25 -5.85
N PRO A 167 8.09 1.55 -5.98
CA PRO A 167 9.50 1.99 -6.08
C PRO A 167 10.41 1.46 -4.98
N PHE A 168 9.96 1.45 -3.72
CA PHE A 168 10.74 0.92 -2.61
C PHE A 168 11.06 -0.58 -2.77
N LEU A 169 10.06 -1.37 -3.17
CA LEU A 169 10.21 -2.81 -3.38
C LEU A 169 11.09 -3.12 -4.59
N LEU A 170 11.00 -2.31 -5.64
CA LEU A 170 11.87 -2.41 -6.80
C LEU A 170 13.35 -2.18 -6.44
N LEU A 171 13.64 -1.20 -5.57
CA LEU A 171 15.01 -1.00 -5.06
C LEU A 171 15.48 -2.19 -4.22
N LYS A 172 14.59 -2.78 -3.40
CA LYS A 172 14.91 -3.97 -2.61
C LYS A 172 15.14 -5.22 -3.46
N TYR A 173 14.34 -5.38 -4.50
CA TYR A 173 14.51 -6.43 -5.48
C TYR A 173 15.84 -6.28 -6.22
N PHE A 174 16.21 -5.05 -6.60
CA PHE A 174 17.52 -4.76 -7.20
C PHE A 174 18.69 -5.09 -6.25
N GLU A 175 18.58 -4.72 -4.96
CA GLU A 175 19.58 -5.11 -3.94
C GLU A 175 19.80 -6.64 -3.91
N VAL A 176 18.74 -7.43 -4.10
CA VAL A 176 18.81 -8.90 -4.11
C VAL A 176 19.43 -9.43 -5.41
N ILE A 177 18.98 -8.97 -6.58
CA ILE A 177 19.52 -9.45 -7.86
C ILE A 177 21.01 -9.12 -7.99
N LEU A 178 21.42 -7.91 -7.60
CA LEU A 178 22.82 -7.51 -7.62
C LEU A 178 23.68 -8.45 -6.78
N GLU A 179 23.21 -8.76 -5.56
CA GLU A 179 23.89 -9.69 -4.65
C GLU A 179 23.96 -11.10 -5.25
N ASN A 180 22.89 -11.58 -5.85
CA ASN A 180 22.82 -12.93 -6.42
C ASN A 180 23.77 -13.10 -7.62
N ARG A 181 23.76 -12.15 -8.56
CA ARG A 181 24.67 -12.17 -9.72
C ARG A 181 26.12 -12.02 -9.31
N ALA A 182 26.42 -11.15 -8.33
CA ALA A 182 27.77 -11.01 -7.81
C ALA A 182 28.27 -12.29 -7.11
N MET A 183 27.39 -12.97 -6.36
CA MET A 183 27.71 -14.27 -5.76
C MET A 183 28.00 -15.34 -6.82
N GLU A 184 27.25 -15.35 -7.93
CA GLU A 184 27.49 -16.28 -9.04
C GLU A 184 28.83 -16.05 -9.72
N LYS A 185 29.17 -14.79 -10.01
CA LYS A 185 30.46 -14.43 -10.64
C LYS A 185 31.67 -14.71 -9.75
N LEU A 186 31.52 -14.50 -8.44
CA LEU A 186 32.61 -14.64 -7.48
C LEU A 186 32.77 -16.08 -6.94
N ALA A 187 31.84 -16.99 -7.25
CA ALA A 187 31.84 -18.34 -6.72
C ALA A 187 33.18 -19.06 -6.97
N GLY A 188 33.83 -19.51 -5.89
CA GLY A 188 35.11 -20.22 -5.98
C GLY A 188 36.35 -19.37 -6.18
N LEU A 189 36.22 -18.06 -6.34
CA LEU A 189 37.38 -17.16 -6.45
C LEU A 189 37.97 -16.83 -5.07
N VAL A 190 39.26 -16.49 -5.05
CA VAL A 190 39.93 -16.01 -3.85
C VAL A 190 39.27 -14.72 -3.37
N ARG A 191 39.01 -14.64 -2.07
CA ARG A 191 38.31 -13.50 -1.49
C ARG A 191 39.23 -12.29 -1.43
N SER A 192 38.93 -11.27 -2.23
CA SER A 192 39.56 -9.95 -2.16
C SER A 192 38.49 -8.86 -2.10
N GLU A 193 38.72 -7.84 -1.26
CA GLU A 193 37.81 -6.70 -1.16
C GLU A 193 37.79 -5.87 -2.44
N THR A 194 38.93 -5.74 -3.14
CA THR A 194 39.02 -5.04 -4.42
C THR A 194 38.20 -5.77 -5.48
N ALA A 195 38.41 -7.07 -5.63
CA ALA A 195 37.67 -7.92 -6.57
C ALA A 195 36.15 -7.89 -6.30
N LEU A 196 35.73 -7.83 -5.04
CA LEU A 196 34.32 -7.69 -4.68
C LEU A 196 33.74 -6.35 -5.15
N VAL A 197 34.44 -5.25 -4.89
CA VAL A 197 33.98 -3.90 -5.26
C VAL A 197 33.90 -3.74 -6.77
N GLU A 198 34.91 -4.22 -7.50
CA GLU A 198 34.97 -4.22 -8.96
C GLU A 198 33.81 -5.04 -9.55
N CYS A 199 33.64 -6.29 -9.10
CA CYS A 199 32.56 -7.15 -9.55
C CYS A 199 31.16 -6.54 -9.29
N LEU A 200 30.98 -5.88 -8.14
CA LEU A 200 29.72 -5.19 -7.82
C LEU A 200 29.49 -3.99 -8.75
N HIS A 201 30.52 -3.22 -9.08
CA HIS A 201 30.41 -2.10 -10.01
C HIS A 201 30.06 -2.58 -11.43
N GLU A 202 30.76 -3.59 -11.93
CA GLU A 202 30.48 -4.20 -13.24
C GLU A 202 29.05 -4.73 -13.32
N THR A 203 28.66 -5.53 -12.32
CA THR A 203 27.31 -6.14 -12.28
C THR A 203 26.21 -5.08 -12.13
N PHE A 204 26.49 -3.96 -11.45
CA PHE A 204 25.56 -2.83 -11.36
C PHE A 204 25.34 -2.19 -12.74
N GLU A 205 26.41 -1.88 -13.48
CA GLU A 205 26.28 -1.28 -14.80
C GLU A 205 25.61 -2.23 -15.81
N GLU A 206 25.84 -3.54 -15.71
CA GLU A 206 25.11 -4.55 -16.51
C GLU A 206 23.61 -4.59 -16.21
N LEU A 207 23.22 -4.41 -14.95
CA LEU A 207 21.82 -4.43 -14.54
C LEU A 207 21.10 -3.12 -14.81
N ARG A 208 21.83 -2.00 -14.83
CA ARG A 208 21.29 -0.64 -14.96
C ARG A 208 20.28 -0.47 -16.12
N PRO A 209 20.49 -1.00 -17.33
CA PRO A 209 19.53 -0.85 -18.43
C PRO A 209 18.14 -1.43 -18.13
N TYR A 210 18.08 -2.48 -17.32
CA TYR A 210 16.83 -3.14 -16.94
C TYR A 210 16.11 -2.44 -15.78
N PHE A 211 16.79 -1.52 -15.08
CA PHE A 211 16.30 -0.84 -13.88
C PHE A 211 16.48 0.69 -14.00
N PRO A 212 15.81 1.35 -14.97
CA PRO A 212 16.01 2.77 -15.26
C PRO A 212 15.62 3.72 -14.11
N PHE A 213 14.83 3.23 -13.15
CA PHE A 213 14.37 3.97 -11.97
C PHE A 213 15.41 4.00 -10.82
N VAL A 214 16.51 3.26 -10.91
CA VAL A 214 17.57 3.30 -9.90
C VAL A 214 18.43 4.54 -10.11
N SER A 215 18.22 5.57 -9.29
CA SER A 215 19.00 6.81 -9.34
C SER A 215 20.46 6.60 -8.90
N ASN A 216 21.35 7.52 -9.31
CA ASN A 216 22.74 7.52 -8.86
C ASN A 216 22.88 7.68 -7.33
N MET A 217 21.93 8.34 -6.66
CA MET A 217 21.92 8.42 -5.19
C MET A 217 21.70 7.03 -4.56
N ASN A 218 20.78 6.25 -5.13
CA ASN A 218 20.49 4.90 -4.65
C ASN A 218 21.69 3.96 -4.83
N ARG A 219 22.55 4.19 -5.84
CA ARG A 219 23.74 3.36 -6.11
C ARG A 219 24.63 3.22 -4.88
N MET A 220 25.01 4.33 -4.25
CA MET A 220 25.94 4.29 -3.11
C MET A 220 25.38 3.50 -1.93
N ASP A 221 24.08 3.67 -1.65
CA ASP A 221 23.41 2.96 -0.57
C ASP A 221 23.24 1.48 -0.86
N ILE A 222 22.86 1.12 -2.09
CA ILE A 222 22.71 -0.26 -2.54
C ILE A 222 24.05 -0.98 -2.46
N MET A 223 25.10 -0.39 -3.05
CA MET A 223 26.45 -0.96 -3.04
C MET A 223 26.96 -1.15 -1.61
N ARG A 224 26.77 -0.17 -0.73
CA ARG A 224 27.16 -0.27 0.69
C ARG A 224 26.46 -1.43 1.38
N LYS A 225 25.14 -1.57 1.21
CA LYS A 225 24.34 -2.64 1.83
C LYS A 225 24.72 -4.03 1.31
N VAL A 226 24.84 -4.19 -0.01
CA VAL A 226 25.21 -5.46 -0.64
C VAL A 226 26.63 -5.84 -0.24
N LYS A 227 27.58 -4.91 -0.32
CA LYS A 227 28.96 -5.14 0.14
C LYS A 227 28.99 -5.56 1.62
N GLY A 228 28.22 -4.91 2.48
CA GLY A 228 28.11 -5.27 3.91
C GLY A 228 27.70 -6.72 4.09
N ARG A 229 26.57 -7.13 3.50
CA ARG A 229 26.08 -8.53 3.58
C ARG A 229 27.04 -9.54 2.99
N MET A 230 27.67 -9.22 1.86
CA MET A 230 28.66 -10.11 1.24
C MET A 230 29.95 -10.20 2.04
N SER A 231 30.25 -9.18 2.87
CA SER A 231 31.46 -9.10 3.68
C SER A 231 31.36 -9.89 4.99
N ASP A 232 30.16 -10.13 5.54
CA ASP A 232 29.93 -10.72 6.88
C ASP A 232 30.49 -12.15 7.08
N GLY A 233 31.00 -12.81 6.03
CA GLY A 233 31.72 -14.08 6.08
C GLY A 233 33.25 -13.98 5.98
N LYS A 234 33.88 -12.97 6.62
CA LYS A 234 35.31 -12.60 6.45
C LYS A 234 36.32 -13.73 6.71
N GLU A 235 35.95 -14.77 7.44
CA GLU A 235 36.88 -15.83 7.84
C GLU A 235 37.24 -16.81 6.70
N ALA A 236 36.44 -16.86 5.63
CA ALA A 236 36.71 -17.75 4.49
C ALA A 236 37.67 -17.10 3.48
N LYS A 237 38.77 -17.78 3.14
CA LYS A 237 39.76 -17.33 2.14
C LYS A 237 39.23 -17.32 0.70
N VAL A 238 38.13 -18.02 0.44
CA VAL A 238 37.53 -18.20 -0.89
C VAL A 238 36.03 -17.92 -0.78
N PHE A 239 35.45 -17.35 -1.83
CA PHE A 239 34.00 -17.19 -1.91
C PHE A 239 33.29 -18.55 -1.93
N PRO A 240 32.18 -18.73 -1.20
CA PRO A 240 31.48 -20.01 -1.14
C PRO A 240 31.05 -20.50 -2.52
N GLN A 241 31.21 -21.80 -2.76
CA GLN A 241 30.67 -22.46 -3.95
C GLN A 241 29.14 -22.49 -3.89
N ILE A 242 28.50 -22.41 -5.05
CA ILE A 242 27.04 -22.39 -5.16
C ILE A 242 26.48 -23.78 -4.94
N THR A 243 26.08 -24.07 -3.72
CA THR A 243 25.36 -25.30 -3.36
C THR A 243 23.87 -25.22 -3.71
N ALA A 244 23.20 -26.37 -3.83
CA ALA A 244 21.75 -26.42 -4.07
C ALA A 244 20.95 -25.66 -2.98
N LYS A 245 21.38 -25.74 -1.72
CA LYS A 245 20.77 -25.00 -0.60
C LYS A 245 20.95 -23.48 -0.75
N MET A 246 22.11 -23.03 -1.24
CA MET A 246 22.36 -21.62 -1.54
C MET A 246 21.47 -21.14 -2.68
N ARG A 247 21.30 -21.92 -3.76
CA ARG A 247 20.38 -21.58 -4.86
C ARG A 247 18.95 -21.41 -4.39
N GLN A 248 18.46 -22.31 -3.52
CA GLN A 248 17.13 -22.17 -2.93
C GLN A 248 17.01 -20.91 -2.07
N TYR A 249 18.03 -20.59 -1.27
CA TYR A 249 18.06 -19.38 -0.45
C TYR A 249 17.98 -18.10 -1.30
N VAL A 250 18.79 -18.04 -2.36
CA VAL A 250 18.86 -16.96 -3.35
C VAL A 250 17.50 -16.79 -4.04
N MET A 251 16.90 -17.89 -4.51
CA MET A 251 15.58 -17.87 -5.16
C MET A 251 14.45 -17.42 -4.22
N ILE A 252 14.47 -17.83 -2.95
CA ILE A 252 13.52 -17.33 -1.94
C ILE A 252 13.67 -15.82 -1.79
N ARG A 253 14.89 -15.28 -1.77
CA ARG A 253 15.08 -13.84 -1.67
C ARG A 253 14.65 -13.10 -2.92
N GLU A 254 14.78 -13.66 -4.11
CA GLU A 254 14.26 -13.02 -5.33
C GLU A 254 12.73 -12.90 -5.28
N LEU A 255 12.05 -13.99 -4.91
CA LEU A 255 10.58 -14.04 -4.91
C LEU A 255 9.93 -13.39 -3.68
N PHE A 256 10.64 -13.24 -2.56
CA PHE A 256 10.07 -12.76 -1.30
C PHE A 256 10.83 -11.58 -0.66
N ILE A 257 11.94 -11.12 -1.26
CA ILE A 257 12.92 -10.13 -0.75
C ILE A 257 13.66 -10.61 0.51
N HIS A 258 12.93 -11.11 1.50
CA HIS A 258 13.41 -11.54 2.80
C HIS A 258 13.12 -13.03 3.05
N LYS A 259 14.15 -13.77 3.47
CA LYS A 259 13.96 -15.13 4.02
C LYS A 259 13.60 -15.09 5.51
N LYS A 260 14.11 -14.10 6.24
CA LYS A 260 13.86 -13.89 7.66
C LYS A 260 13.38 -12.47 7.89
N LEU A 261 12.38 -12.30 8.76
CA LEU A 261 11.85 -10.99 9.14
C LEU A 261 11.66 -10.97 10.65
N THR A 262 12.33 -10.05 11.33
CA THR A 262 12.23 -9.83 12.78
C THR A 262 11.45 -8.56 13.07
N ASP A 263 10.66 -8.58 14.14
CA ASP A 263 10.01 -7.36 14.63
C ASP A 263 11.06 -6.46 15.30
N GLY A 264 11.02 -5.16 15.01
CA GLY A 264 11.97 -4.17 15.56
C GLY A 264 11.90 -4.06 17.09
N LYS A 265 10.81 -4.52 17.71
CA LYS A 265 10.65 -4.56 19.18
C LYS A 265 11.22 -5.83 19.83
N ASN A 266 11.28 -6.95 19.10
CA ASN A 266 11.73 -8.25 19.59
C ASN A 266 12.54 -8.97 18.49
N SER A 267 13.86 -8.73 18.47
CA SER A 267 14.79 -9.27 17.47
C SER A 267 14.91 -10.80 17.44
N GLN A 268 14.34 -11.50 18.43
CA GLN A 268 14.42 -12.96 18.56
C GLN A 268 13.32 -13.71 17.77
N ASN A 269 12.20 -13.07 17.42
CA ASN A 269 11.08 -13.75 16.76
C ASN A 269 11.13 -13.55 15.24
N ASP A 270 11.61 -14.58 14.52
CA ASP A 270 11.49 -14.65 13.06
C ASP A 270 10.07 -15.00 12.65
N ILE A 271 9.40 -14.03 12.05
CA ILE A 271 8.01 -14.08 11.60
C ILE A 271 7.84 -15.07 10.43
N LEU A 272 8.88 -15.25 9.63
CA LEU A 272 8.86 -16.16 8.47
C LEU A 272 9.35 -17.56 8.81
N ARG A 273 9.60 -17.84 10.10
CA ARG A 273 10.01 -19.17 10.56
C ARG A 273 8.96 -20.21 10.17
N GLY A 274 9.40 -21.31 9.57
CA GLY A 274 8.53 -22.39 9.13
C GLY A 274 7.79 -22.15 7.80
N LYS A 275 7.84 -20.92 7.25
CA LYS A 275 7.11 -20.59 6.01
C LYS A 275 7.80 -21.13 4.76
N PHE A 276 9.14 -21.28 4.81
CA PHE A 276 9.98 -21.74 3.71
C PHE A 276 10.56 -23.15 3.94
N ASP A 277 10.04 -23.91 4.90
CA ASP A 277 10.48 -25.28 5.15
C ASP A 277 10.20 -26.19 3.95
N GLU A 278 11.08 -27.15 3.68
CA GLU A 278 10.94 -28.10 2.57
C GLU A 278 9.61 -28.86 2.61
N VAL A 279 9.11 -29.18 1.43
CA VAL A 279 7.77 -29.74 1.21
C VAL A 279 7.85 -30.76 0.09
N SER A 280 7.17 -31.89 0.24
CA SER A 280 7.03 -32.89 -0.82
C SER A 280 6.03 -32.43 -1.87
N ASP A 281 6.24 -32.88 -3.11
CA ASP A 281 5.35 -32.59 -4.24
C ASP A 281 3.94 -33.11 -4.00
N ASP A 282 3.78 -34.25 -3.32
CA ASP A 282 2.48 -34.82 -2.95
C ASP A 282 1.66 -33.86 -2.08
N LYS A 283 2.30 -33.23 -1.09
CA LYS A 283 1.65 -32.28 -0.19
C LYS A 283 1.28 -30.98 -0.90
N ILE A 284 2.07 -30.57 -1.90
CA ILE A 284 1.75 -29.42 -2.75
C ILE A 284 0.52 -29.76 -3.60
N ALA A 285 0.51 -30.93 -4.24
CA ALA A 285 -0.62 -31.40 -5.04
C ALA A 285 -1.90 -31.55 -4.21
N GLU A 286 -1.82 -32.08 -2.99
CA GLU A 286 -2.97 -32.22 -2.09
C GLU A 286 -3.55 -30.85 -1.67
N SER A 287 -2.67 -29.92 -1.28
CA SER A 287 -3.09 -28.64 -0.70
C SER A 287 -3.50 -27.58 -1.72
N LEU A 288 -2.98 -27.66 -2.95
CA LEU A 288 -3.24 -26.73 -4.05
C LEU A 288 -4.08 -27.36 -5.16
N ASN A 289 -4.77 -28.48 -4.92
CA ASN A 289 -5.74 -29.02 -5.87
C ASN A 289 -7.00 -28.13 -5.96
N GLU A 290 -7.76 -28.31 -7.03
CA GLU A 290 -8.95 -27.52 -7.32
C GLU A 290 -9.99 -27.55 -6.18
N ALA A 291 -10.26 -28.74 -5.64
CA ALA A 291 -11.21 -28.90 -4.52
C ALA A 291 -10.77 -28.15 -3.24
N ALA A 292 -9.47 -28.10 -2.95
CA ALA A 292 -8.93 -27.35 -1.81
C ALA A 292 -8.92 -25.83 -2.07
N LEU A 293 -8.71 -25.43 -3.32
CA LEU A 293 -8.66 -24.03 -3.76
C LEU A 293 -10.04 -23.39 -3.96
N GLN A 294 -11.13 -24.18 -4.05
CA GLN A 294 -12.51 -23.66 -4.00
C GLN A 294 -12.84 -22.94 -2.67
N LYS A 295 -11.97 -23.03 -1.67
CA LYS A 295 -12.08 -22.29 -0.41
C LYS A 295 -11.73 -20.81 -0.60
N LYS A 296 -12.38 -19.94 0.17
CA LYS A 296 -12.11 -18.48 0.18
C LYS A 296 -10.63 -18.19 0.47
N PHE A 297 -10.01 -17.37 -0.38
CA PHE A 297 -8.64 -16.87 -0.20
C PHE A 297 -8.60 -15.75 0.84
N TRP A 298 -8.39 -16.11 2.10
CA TRP A 298 -8.35 -15.16 3.21
C TRP A 298 -7.05 -14.35 3.23
N LYS A 299 -7.16 -13.09 3.67
CA LYS A 299 -6.03 -12.21 3.96
C LYS A 299 -5.42 -12.60 5.31
N SER A 300 -4.09 -12.60 5.41
CA SER A 300 -3.35 -12.77 6.67
C SER A 300 -2.39 -11.58 6.88
N PRO A 301 -2.90 -10.45 7.43
CA PRO A 301 -2.09 -9.26 7.69
C PRO A 301 -0.94 -9.56 8.66
N HIS A 302 0.28 -9.15 8.30
CA HIS A 302 1.45 -9.18 9.17
C HIS A 302 2.55 -8.26 8.62
N LEU A 303 3.67 -8.10 9.33
CA LEU A 303 4.87 -7.35 8.89
C LEU A 303 5.35 -7.68 7.46
N TRP A 304 5.21 -8.92 6.97
CA TRP A 304 5.57 -9.28 5.59
C TRP A 304 4.73 -8.56 4.54
N CYS A 305 3.56 -8.02 4.90
CA CYS A 305 2.71 -7.26 3.99
C CYS A 305 3.42 -6.01 3.46
N ARG A 306 4.38 -5.44 4.21
CA ARG A 306 5.23 -4.32 3.76
C ARG A 306 6.12 -4.69 2.57
N TYR A 307 6.38 -5.98 2.39
CA TYR A 307 7.23 -6.50 1.33
C TYR A 307 6.42 -7.31 0.30
N CYS A 308 5.09 -7.15 0.31
CA CYS A 308 4.21 -7.84 -0.63
C CYS A 308 4.13 -7.07 -1.95
N ALA A 309 4.29 -7.77 -3.07
CA ALA A 309 4.24 -7.17 -4.40
C ALA A 309 2.90 -6.46 -4.69
N ASN A 310 1.80 -7.00 -4.15
CA ASN A 310 0.45 -6.49 -4.35
C ASN A 310 -0.10 -5.75 -3.12
N GLN A 311 0.76 -5.04 -2.40
CA GLN A 311 0.38 -4.25 -1.24
C GLN A 311 -0.69 -3.19 -1.57
N GLU A 312 -0.65 -2.57 -2.75
CA GLU A 312 -1.63 -1.54 -3.14
C GLU A 312 -3.05 -2.07 -3.31
N ILE A 313 -3.18 -3.34 -3.72
CA ILE A 313 -4.46 -4.04 -3.89
C ILE A 313 -4.95 -4.57 -2.53
N CYS A 314 -4.01 -5.00 -1.68
CA CYS A 314 -4.30 -5.60 -0.40
C CYS A 314 -4.42 -4.54 0.71
N THR A 315 -5.65 -4.16 1.09
CA THR A 315 -5.95 -3.22 2.19
C THR A 315 -5.50 -3.67 3.60
N ALA A 316 -4.86 -4.83 3.73
CA ALA A 316 -4.38 -5.41 4.99
C ALA A 316 -3.37 -4.51 5.76
N HIS A 317 -2.75 -3.53 5.10
CA HIS A 317 -1.94 -2.50 5.78
C HIS A 317 -2.76 -1.50 6.59
N ALA A 318 -4.06 -1.37 6.32
CA ALA A 318 -4.92 -0.44 7.05
C ALA A 318 -5.27 -0.93 8.47
N GLU A 319 -5.07 -2.22 8.76
CA GLU A 319 -5.29 -2.82 10.06
C GLU A 319 -3.97 -2.92 10.87
N GLY A 320 -3.61 -1.81 11.53
CA GLY A 320 -3.11 -1.93 12.91
C GLY A 320 -1.64 -2.26 13.20
N TRP A 321 -0.67 -2.15 12.28
CA TRP A 321 0.76 -2.17 12.64
C TRP A 321 1.35 -0.74 12.63
N ARG A 322 1.25 -0.06 13.77
CA ARG A 322 1.95 1.21 14.03
C ARG A 322 3.43 0.94 14.34
N SER A 323 4.28 1.16 13.34
CA SER A 323 5.60 1.77 13.55
C SER A 323 5.63 2.99 12.65
N GLU A 324 5.86 4.15 13.26
CA GLU A 324 5.85 5.48 12.65
C GLU A 324 6.52 5.52 11.28
N GLY A 325 5.90 6.24 10.34
CA GLY A 325 6.48 6.55 9.05
C GLY A 325 5.70 5.98 7.87
N ILE A 326 4.93 6.88 7.25
CA ILE A 326 4.42 6.80 5.88
C ILE A 326 3.21 5.87 5.70
N ALA A 327 2.01 6.43 5.88
CA ALA A 327 0.76 5.70 5.76
C ALA A 327 0.07 5.93 4.41
N TYR A 328 0.32 5.09 3.41
CA TYR A 328 -0.48 5.02 2.18
C TYR A 328 -1.80 4.29 2.43
N ALA A 329 -2.92 5.03 2.39
CA ALA A 329 -4.25 4.45 2.39
C ALA A 329 -5.17 5.26 1.46
N ALA A 330 -5.47 4.70 0.30
CA ALA A 330 -6.68 5.01 -0.45
C ALA A 330 -7.86 4.34 0.30
N GLY A 331 -8.24 4.95 1.42
CA GLY A 331 -9.43 4.62 2.18
C GLY A 331 -10.14 5.92 2.53
N LYS A 332 -11.45 5.98 2.32
CA LYS A 332 -12.26 7.09 2.85
C LYS A 332 -12.37 6.84 4.35
N ASP A 333 -11.67 7.61 5.17
CA ASP A 333 -11.81 7.47 6.63
C ASP A 333 -13.11 8.14 7.08
N VAL A 334 -13.79 7.51 8.04
CA VAL A 334 -15.05 7.98 8.63
C VAL A 334 -14.81 8.29 10.10
N CYS A 335 -15.28 9.46 10.52
CA CYS A 335 -15.28 9.88 11.92
C CYS A 335 -16.65 9.56 12.53
N GLU A 336 -16.65 8.81 13.64
CA GLU A 336 -17.85 8.61 14.44
C GLU A 336 -17.78 9.48 15.71
N MET A 337 -18.85 10.22 15.96
CA MET A 337 -19.06 10.91 17.23
C MET A 337 -19.61 9.93 18.27
N PRO A 338 -19.20 10.02 19.55
CA PRO A 338 -19.86 9.27 20.61
C PRO A 338 -21.34 9.64 20.66
N ARG A 339 -22.22 8.64 20.64
CA ARG A 339 -23.67 8.85 20.85
C ARG A 339 -23.84 9.39 22.27
N ARG A 340 -24.32 10.63 22.42
CA ARG A 340 -24.80 11.12 23.72
C ARG A 340 -25.91 10.18 24.19
N SER A 341 -25.71 9.50 25.31
CA SER A 341 -26.79 8.91 26.07
C SER A 341 -27.77 10.02 26.42
N ARG A 342 -29.05 9.82 26.13
CA ARG A 342 -30.10 10.76 26.53
C ARG A 342 -30.19 10.70 28.06
N GLU A 343 -29.91 11.82 28.71
CA GLU A 343 -30.53 12.18 29.99
C GLU A 343 -31.86 12.86 29.70
#